data_AF-A0A6I0DXE7-F1
#
_entry.id   AF-A0A6I0DXE7-F1
#
_cell.length_a   1.000
_cell.length_b   1.000
_cell.length_c   1.000
_cell.angle_alpha   90.00
_cell.angle_beta   90.00
_cell.angle_gamma   90.00
#
_symmetry.space_group_name_H-M   'P 1'
#
loop_
_entity.id
_entity.type
_entity.pdbx_description
1 polymer ?
#
loop_
_entity_poly.entity_id
_entity_poly.type
_entity_poly.pdbx_seq_one_letter_code
_entity_poly.pdbx_strand_id
1 'polypeptide(L)' 'MNHLLKFPYRYRWDRQGRKGQPCAVDVRAKVMNSCLVRFPDGYTMVTSRNALARRKDAGGSK' A
#
# COMPACT_ATOMS: atom_id res chain seq x y z
N MET A 1 -14.09 13.13 3.19
CA MET A 1 -13.25 12.32 4.11
C MET A 1 -11.88 12.15 3.48
N ASN A 2 -10.79 12.49 4.17
CA ASN A 2 -9.46 12.61 3.56
C ASN A 2 -8.81 11.22 3.36
N HIS A 3 -8.97 10.63 2.17
CA HIS A 3 -8.45 9.30 1.83
C HIS A 3 -6.91 9.18 1.90
N LEU A 4 -6.21 10.32 1.98
CA LEU A 4 -4.74 10.41 1.97
C LEU A 4 -4.09 9.79 3.22
N LEU A 5 -4.65 10.03 4.40
CA LEU A 5 -4.16 9.46 5.67
C LEU A 5 -4.48 7.97 5.80
N LYS A 6 -5.58 7.51 5.16
CA LYS A 6 -6.04 6.12 5.23
C LYS A 6 -5.22 5.18 4.35
N PHE A 7 -4.64 5.68 3.27
CA PHE A 7 -3.89 4.88 2.30
C PHE A 7 -2.54 5.54 1.98
N PRO A 8 -1.54 5.40 2.87
CA PRO A 8 -0.29 6.14 2.80
C PRO A 8 0.69 5.64 1.72
N TYR A 9 0.40 4.51 1.08
CA TYR A 9 1.25 3.92 0.06
C TYR A 9 0.59 3.95 -1.31
N ARG A 10 1.42 3.91 -2.35
CA ARG A 10 1.06 3.63 -3.75
C ARG A 10 1.63 2.25 -4.12
N TYR A 11 0.79 1.36 -4.64
CA TYR A 11 1.24 0.08 -5.18
C TYR A 11 1.95 0.33 -6.52
N ARG A 12 3.23 -0.03 -6.67
CA ARG A 12 4.05 0.35 -7.84
C ARG A 12 4.29 -0.78 -8.85
N TRP A 13 3.90 -2.00 -8.54
CA TRP A 13 4.12 -3.15 -9.42
C TRP A 13 2.91 -3.42 -10.32
N ASP A 14 3.17 -4.05 -11.46
CA ASP A 14 2.13 -4.49 -12.38
C ASP A 14 1.65 -5.90 -12.00
N ARG A 15 0.68 -5.95 -11.09
CA ARG A 15 0.11 -7.18 -10.55
C ARG A 15 -1.34 -6.94 -10.17
N GLN A 16 -2.24 -7.87 -10.47
CA GLN A 16 -3.68 -7.79 -10.18
C GLN A 16 -4.36 -6.51 -10.71
N GLY A 17 -3.79 -5.82 -11.72
CA GLY A 17 -4.32 -4.55 -12.22
C GLY A 17 -4.27 -3.40 -11.21
N ARG A 18 -3.39 -3.48 -10.19
CA ARG A 18 -3.35 -2.53 -9.07
C ARG A 18 -2.26 -1.46 -9.14
N LYS A 19 -1.48 -1.42 -10.22
CA LYS A 19 -0.38 -0.47 -10.40
C LYS A 19 -0.89 0.97 -10.26
N GLY A 20 -0.21 1.77 -9.47
CA GLY A 20 -0.53 3.18 -9.20
C GLY A 20 -1.61 3.40 -8.15
N GLN A 21 -2.36 2.37 -7.73
CA GLN A 21 -3.46 2.55 -6.79
C GLN A 21 -2.95 2.82 -5.36
N PRO A 22 -3.65 3.67 -4.59
CA PRO A 22 -3.33 3.88 -3.19
C PRO A 22 -3.67 2.63 -2.37
N CYS A 23 -2.91 2.36 -1.32
CA CYS A 23 -3.13 1.22 -0.43
C CYS A 23 -2.58 1.48 0.99
N ALA A 24 -3.02 0.64 1.93
CA ALA A 24 -2.55 0.59 3.31
C ALA A 24 -1.97 -0.79 3.59
N VAL A 25 -1.06 -0.87 4.55
CA VAL A 25 -0.55 -2.14 5.07
C VAL A 25 -1.34 -2.47 6.33
N ASP A 26 -2.09 -3.57 6.31
CA ASP A 26 -2.87 -4.03 7.46
C ASP A 26 -2.05 -5.01 8.33
N VAL A 27 -1.22 -5.87 7.70
CA VAL A 27 -0.37 -6.85 8.41
C VAL A 27 1.03 -6.88 7.82
N ARG A 28 2.06 -6.98 8.67
CA ARG A 28 3.45 -7.22 8.27
C ARG A 28 3.88 -8.62 8.69
N ALA A 29 4.36 -9.41 7.74
CA ALA A 29 4.94 -10.71 8.05
C ALA A 29 6.37 -10.54 8.57
N LYS A 30 6.82 -11.51 9.39
CA LYS A 30 8.19 -11.54 9.92
C LYS A 30 9.23 -11.97 8.86
N VAL A 31 8.81 -12.65 7.80
CA VAL A 31 9.70 -13.24 6.79
C VAL A 31 9.44 -12.66 5.39
N MET A 32 10.45 -12.74 4.52
CA MET A 32 10.38 -12.41 3.09
C MET A 32 9.90 -11.00 2.74
N ASN A 33 9.98 -10.06 3.69
CA ASN A 33 9.54 -8.68 3.51
C ASN A 33 8.08 -8.56 3.02
N SER A 34 7.22 -9.53 3.34
CA SER A 34 5.84 -9.57 2.85
C SER A 34 4.87 -8.82 3.78
N CYS A 35 3.73 -8.43 3.22
CA CYS A 35 2.66 -7.72 3.92
C CYS A 35 1.31 -7.98 3.27
N LEU A 36 0.24 -7.89 4.08
CA LEU A 36 -1.13 -7.78 3.60
C LEU A 36 -1.42 -6.30 3.32
N VAL A 37 -1.86 -6.00 2.10
CA VAL A 37 -2.31 -4.66 1.73
C VAL A 37 -3.82 -4.63 1.51
N ARG A 38 -4.43 -3.49 1.81
CA ARG A 38 -5.84 -3.16 1.53
C ARG A 38 -5.94 -1.96 0.62
N PHE A 39 -6.78 -2.07 -0.39
CA PHE A 39 -7.10 -1.03 -1.37
C PHE A 39 -8.42 -0.31 -1.01
N PRO A 40 -8.72 0.86 -1.60
CA PRO A 40 -9.92 1.64 -1.30
C PRO A 40 -11.24 0.93 -1.55
N ASP A 41 -11.26 0.00 -2.50
CA ASP A 41 -12.41 -0.84 -2.85
C ASP A 41 -12.61 -2.03 -1.89
N GLY A 42 -11.78 -2.13 -0.85
CA GLY A 42 -11.82 -3.23 0.11
C GLY A 42 -11.08 -4.49 -0.34
N TYR A 43 -10.54 -4.52 -1.56
CA TYR A 43 -9.73 -5.65 -2.00
C TYR A 43 -8.46 -5.77 -1.16
N THR A 44 -8.08 -7.00 -0.82
CA THR A 44 -6.87 -7.29 -0.04
C THR A 44 -5.98 -8.31 -0.72
N MET A 45 -4.66 -8.17 -0.59
CA MET A 45 -3.74 -9.20 -1.08
C MET A 45 -2.41 -9.20 -0.33
N VAL A 46 -1.72 -10.34 -0.36
CA VAL A 46 -0.35 -10.46 0.13
C VAL A 46 0.64 -10.09 -0.98
N THR A 47 1.59 -9.21 -0.66
CA THR A 47 2.64 -8.73 -1.57
C THR A 47 3.92 -8.41 -0.81
N SER A 48 5.04 -8.28 -1.54
CA SER A 48 6.26 -7.71 -0.96
C SER A 48 6.06 -6.23 -0.62
N ARG A 49 6.59 -5.76 0.52
CA ARG A 49 6.66 -4.33 0.84
C ARG A 49 7.48 -3.55 -0.18
N ASN A 50 8.38 -4.21 -0.91
CA ASN A 50 9.09 -3.60 -2.03
C ASN A 50 8.16 -3.17 -3.17
N ALA A 51 6.93 -3.70 -3.24
CA ALA A 51 5.92 -3.25 -4.19
C ALA A 51 5.24 -1.93 -3.78
N LEU A 52 5.60 -1.33 -2.63
CA LEU A 52 4.96 -0.14 -2.07
C LEU A 52 5.90 1.07 -2.12
N ALA A 53 5.36 2.22 -2.50
CA ALA A 53 6.03 3.52 -2.39
C ALA A 53 5.23 4.42 -1.45
N ARG A 54 5.88 5.14 -0.53
CA ARG A 54 5.17 6.15 0.29
C ARG A 54 4.65 7.27 -0.62
N ARG A 55 3.42 7.69 -0.37
CA ARG A 55 2.83 8.86 -1.01
C ARG A 55 3.37 10.13 -0.36
N LYS A 56 3.76 11.12 -1.17
CA LYS A 56 4.31 12.40 -0.67
C LYS A 56 3.22 13.24 0.01
N ASP A 57 1.99 13.09 -0.47
CA ASP A 57 0.76 13.74 -0.02
C ASP A 57 0.15 13.11 1.24
N ALA A 58 0.67 11.97 1.72
CA ALA A 58 0.15 11.29 2.91
C ALA A 58 0.77 11.79 4.24
N GLY A 59 1.47 12.92 4.23
CA GLY A 59 2.13 13.48 5.42
C GLY A 59 3.49 12.83 5.68
N GLY A 60 4.47 13.13 4.83
CA GLY A 60 5.87 12.92 5.15
C GLY A 60 6.48 14.24 5.63
N SER A 61 6.44 14.52 6.92
CA SER A 61 7.41 15.45 7.51
C SER A 61 8.80 14.81 7.34
N LYS A 62 9.73 15.58 6.77
CA LYS A 62 11.16 15.24 6.75
C LYS A 62 11.65 14.94 8.16
#